data_AF-R9AI60-F1
#
_entry.id   AF-R9AI60-F1
#
_cell.length_a   1.000
_cell.length_b   1.000
_cell.length_c   1.000
_cell.angle_alpha   90.00
_cell.angle_beta   90.00
_cell.angle_gamma   90.00
#
_symmetry.space_group_name_H-M   'P 1'
#
loop_
_entity.id
_entity.type
_entity.pdbx_description
1 polymer ?
#
loop_
_entity_poly.entity_id
_entity_poly.type
_entity_poly.pdbx_seq_one_letter_code
_entity_poly.pdbx_strand_id
1 'polypeptide(L)'
;MTTISEFPPFYTQQPNGTTLSQQLSLWQRHILATCKQRRQFKLSYSDDIWANDKIKRAASKDFIGAILESIVKDGVAAFTDASKDSVWVYWRSLAEWSEIVYDYASTAI
;
A
#
# COMPACT_ATOMS: atom_id res chain seq x y z
N MET A 1 11.61 13.28 7.67
CA MET A 1 10.67 12.15 7.70
C MET A 1 11.49 10.89 7.52
N THR A 2 11.72 10.13 8.59
CA THR A 2 12.48 8.87 8.56
C THR A 2 11.78 7.90 7.61
N THR A 3 12.40 7.65 6.46
CA THR A 3 11.89 6.71 5.46
C THR A 3 12.03 5.31 6.03
N ILE A 4 10.95 4.73 6.54
CA ILE A 4 10.90 3.37 7.11
C ILE A 4 11.54 2.31 6.20
N SER A 5 11.61 2.59 4.89
CA SER A 5 12.32 1.81 3.88
C SER A 5 13.83 1.66 4.12
N GLU A 6 14.46 2.44 5.00
CA GLU A 6 15.88 2.27 5.38
C GLU A 6 16.09 1.27 6.53
N PHE A 7 15.00 0.79 7.15
CA PHE A 7 15.07 -0.17 8.25
C PHE A 7 15.09 -1.62 7.71
N PRO A 8 16.21 -2.35 7.80
CA PRO A 8 16.33 -3.67 7.16
C PRO A 8 15.27 -4.71 7.57
N PRO A 9 14.89 -4.85 8.86
CA PRO A 9 13.90 -5.86 9.24
C PRO A 9 12.47 -5.47 8.83
N PHE A 10 12.24 -4.27 8.28
CA PHE A 10 10.96 -3.88 7.69
C PHE A 10 10.54 -4.79 6.52
N TYR A 11 11.51 -5.32 5.78
CA TYR A 11 11.31 -6.21 4.64
C TYR A 11 11.21 -7.69 5.05
N THR A 12 11.39 -8.01 6.33
CA THR A 12 11.34 -9.37 6.86
C THR A 12 10.11 -9.54 7.74
N GLN A 13 9.28 -10.54 7.43
CA GLN A 13 8.08 -10.84 8.22
C GLN A 13 8.43 -11.08 9.68
N GLN A 14 7.84 -10.29 10.58
CA GLN A 14 8.07 -10.44 12.01
C GLN A 14 7.31 -11.67 12.55
N PRO A 15 7.93 -12.52 13.39
CA PRO A 15 7.30 -13.73 13.92
C PRO A 15 6.26 -13.42 15.00
N ASN A 16 6.38 -12.28 15.69
CA ASN A 16 5.44 -11.85 16.71
C ASN A 16 4.22 -11.18 16.07
N GLY A 17 3.01 -11.68 16.37
CA GLY A 17 1.75 -11.17 15.83
C GLY A 17 1.54 -9.67 16.08
N THR A 18 1.86 -9.16 17.27
CA THR A 18 1.70 -7.72 17.58
C THR A 18 2.64 -6.86 16.74
N THR A 19 3.90 -7.28 16.62
CA THR A 19 4.90 -6.57 15.81
C THR A 19 4.58 -6.69 14.32
N LEU A 20 4.04 -7.83 13.88
CA LEU A 20 3.57 -8.04 12.51
C LEU A 20 2.42 -7.08 12.17
N SER A 21 1.41 -6.92 13.03
CA SER A 21 0.33 -5.96 12.81
C SER A 21 0.85 -4.52 12.69
N GLN A 22 1.80 -4.13 13.53
CA GLN A 22 2.45 -2.82 13.44
C GLN A 22 3.24 -2.66 12.12
N GLN A 23 3.95 -3.72 11.71
CA GLN A 23 4.68 -3.77 10.45
C GLN A 23 3.74 -3.63 9.24
N LEU A 24 2.60 -4.31 9.25
CA LEU A 24 1.58 -4.22 8.19
C LEU A 24 1.00 -2.80 8.09
N SER A 25 0.70 -2.16 9.22
CA SER A 25 0.24 -0.76 9.26
C SER A 25 1.31 0.21 8.72
N LEU A 26 2.59 -0.05 9.01
CA LEU A 26 3.70 0.72 8.43
C LEU A 26 3.78 0.53 6.91
N TRP A 27 3.60 -0.70 6.41
CA TRP A 27 3.54 -1.00 4.97
C TRP A 27 2.39 -0.30 4.28
N GLN A 28 1.19 -0.35 4.85
CA GLN A 28 0.02 0.35 4.33
C GLN A 28 0.28 1.85 4.16
N ARG A 29 0.85 2.51 5.18
CA ARG A 29 1.22 3.93 5.08
C ARG A 29 2.30 4.20 4.03
N HIS A 30 3.28 3.32 3.92
CA HIS A 30 4.35 3.44 2.93
C HIS A 30 3.83 3.29 1.49
N ILE A 31 2.94 2.31 1.26
CA ILE A 31 2.26 2.06 -0.01
C ILE A 31 1.43 3.28 -0.40
N LEU A 32 0.57 3.77 0.50
CA LEU A 32 -0.27 4.95 0.22
C LEU A 32 0.55 6.20 -0.12
N ALA A 33 1.63 6.46 0.63
CA ALA A 33 2.50 7.60 0.37
C ALA A 33 3.20 7.49 -1.00
N THR A 34 3.73 6.31 -1.32
CA THR A 34 4.45 6.05 -2.58
C THR A 34 3.51 6.10 -3.78
N CYS A 35 2.36 5.44 -3.70
CA CYS A 35 1.35 5.45 -4.74
C CYS A 35 0.81 6.87 -4.98
N LYS A 36 0.60 7.66 -3.92
CA LYS A 36 0.24 9.07 -4.03
C LYS A 36 1.30 9.92 -4.74
N GLN A 37 2.57 9.72 -4.39
CA GLN A 37 3.68 10.44 -5.02
C GLN A 37 3.82 10.10 -6.51
N ARG A 38 3.69 8.83 -6.86
CA ARG A 38 3.80 8.33 -8.25
C ARG A 38 2.53 8.49 -9.07
N ARG A 39 1.44 8.90 -8.43
CA ARG A 39 0.09 8.94 -8.98
C ARG A 39 -0.38 7.59 -9.56
N GLN A 40 -0.03 6.48 -8.90
CA GLN A 40 -0.31 5.10 -9.35
C GLN A 40 -1.42 4.43 -8.55
N PHE A 41 -2.52 4.06 -9.20
CA PHE A 41 -3.66 3.40 -8.55
C PHE A 41 -3.59 1.88 -8.60
N LYS A 42 -2.72 1.33 -9.44
CA LYS A 42 -2.50 -0.11 -9.58
C LYS A 42 -1.16 -0.47 -8.96
N LEU A 43 -1.16 -1.51 -8.13
CA LEU A 43 0.02 -2.09 -7.50
C LEU A 43 0.10 -3.56 -7.91
N SER A 44 1.29 -4.02 -8.29
CA SER A 44 1.57 -5.40 -8.68
C SER A 44 2.75 -5.95 -7.87
N TYR A 45 2.91 -7.27 -7.85
CA TYR A 45 4.07 -7.91 -7.19
C TYR A 45 5.42 -7.50 -7.78
N SER A 46 5.43 -7.07 -9.04
CA SER A 46 6.65 -6.66 -9.76
C SER A 46 7.08 -5.22 -9.49
N ASP A 47 6.33 -4.45 -8.68
CA ASP A 47 6.66 -3.05 -8.42
C ASP A 47 7.90 -2.92 -7.52
N ASP A 48 8.71 -1.89 -7.80
CA ASP A 48 9.94 -1.61 -7.06
C ASP A 48 9.71 -1.22 -5.59
N ILE A 49 8.46 -1.05 -5.14
CA ILE A 49 8.16 -0.69 -3.75
C ILE A 49 8.52 -1.81 -2.76
N TRP A 50 8.55 -3.06 -3.24
CA TRP A 50 8.85 -4.23 -2.43
C TRP A 50 10.35 -4.42 -2.21
N ALA A 51 11.18 -3.73 -2.99
CA ALA A 51 12.64 -3.77 -2.91
C ALA A 51 13.21 -2.39 -2.63
N ASN A 52 14.30 -2.33 -1.88
CA ASN A 52 15.07 -1.11 -1.74
C ASN A 52 16.53 -1.39 -2.04
N ASP A 53 16.96 -0.96 -3.22
CA ASP A 53 18.32 -1.12 -3.73
C ASP A 53 19.37 -0.45 -2.83
N LYS A 54 19.00 0.63 -2.12
CA LYS A 54 19.93 1.32 -1.20
C LYS A 54 20.37 0.43 -0.04
N ILE A 55 19.47 -0.42 0.45
CA ILE A 55 19.75 -1.36 1.54
C ILE A 55 19.93 -2.80 1.04
N LYS A 56 19.80 -3.04 -0.27
CA LYS A 56 19.85 -4.36 -0.91
C LYS A 56 18.91 -5.38 -0.26
N ARG A 57 17.69 -4.96 0.08
CA ARG A 57 16.67 -5.82 0.69
C ARG A 57 15.40 -5.80 -0.15
N ALA A 58 14.77 -6.95 -0.24
CA ALA A 58 13.48 -7.14 -0.88
C ALA A 58 12.58 -8.00 0.01
N ALA A 59 11.27 -7.71 -0.01
CA ALA A 59 10.27 -8.52 0.65
C ALA A 59 10.06 -9.86 -0.10
N SER A 60 9.78 -10.94 0.62
CA SER A 60 9.42 -12.23 0.02
C SER A 60 8.00 -12.16 -0.57
N LYS A 61 7.72 -12.99 -1.58
CA LYS A 61 6.39 -13.05 -2.22
C LYS A 61 5.28 -13.38 -1.21
N ASP A 62 5.54 -14.31 -0.29
CA ASP A 62 4.58 -14.69 0.75
C ASP A 62 4.24 -13.49 1.66
N PHE A 63 5.25 -12.70 2.02
CA PHE A 63 5.05 -11.52 2.86
C PHE A 63 4.31 -10.40 2.12
N ILE A 64 4.60 -10.21 0.83
CA ILE A 64 3.85 -9.28 -0.03
C ILE A 64 2.38 -9.71 -0.10
N GLY A 65 2.09 -11.00 -0.26
CA GLY A 65 0.73 -11.54 -0.24
C GLY A 65 0.00 -11.19 1.07
N ALA A 66 0.66 -11.40 2.22
CA ALA A 66 0.10 -11.05 3.53
C ALA A 66 -0.16 -9.54 3.68
N ILE A 67 0.73 -8.69 3.15
CA ILE A 67 0.54 -7.23 3.11
C ILE A 67 -0.69 -6.87 2.28
N LEU A 68 -0.80 -7.39 1.06
CA LEU A 68 -1.93 -7.11 0.17
C LEU A 68 -3.26 -7.56 0.79
N GLU A 69 -3.31 -8.76 1.37
CA GLU A 69 -4.50 -9.25 2.06
C GLU A 69 -4.89 -8.37 3.25
N SER A 70 -3.92 -7.86 4.01
CA SER A 70 -4.22 -6.94 5.13
C SER A 70 -4.82 -5.61 4.65
N ILE A 71 -4.29 -5.03 3.58
CA ILE A 71 -4.76 -3.73 3.05
C ILE A 71 -6.13 -3.87 2.38
N VAL A 72 -6.40 -5.02 1.77
CA VAL A 72 -7.72 -5.35 1.22
C VAL A 72 -8.74 -5.56 2.34
N LYS A 73 -8.36 -6.22 3.44
CA LYS A 73 -9.21 -6.36 4.63
C LYS A 73 -9.55 -5.00 5.25
N ASP A 74 -8.62 -4.06 5.24
CA ASP A 74 -8.82 -2.70 5.73
C ASP A 74 -9.64 -1.82 4.75
N GLY A 75 -10.01 -2.35 3.58
CA GLY A 75 -10.80 -1.63 2.56
C GLY A 75 -10.03 -0.53 1.82
N VAL A 76 -8.71 -0.48 2.00
CA VAL A 76 -7.84 0.52 1.36
C VAL A 76 -7.43 0.09 -0.06
N ALA A 77 -7.54 -1.20 -0.35
CA ALA A 77 -7.22 -1.74 -1.65
C ALA A 77 -8.21 -2.83 -2.07
N ALA A 78 -8.30 -3.13 -3.37
CA ALA A 78 -9.16 -4.16 -3.92
C ALA A 78 -8.44 -4.98 -4.99
N PHE A 79 -8.53 -6.31 -4.94
CA PHE A 79 -7.94 -7.16 -5.97
C PHE A 79 -8.55 -6.86 -7.34
N THR A 80 -7.70 -6.70 -8.35
CA THR A 80 -8.15 -6.41 -9.72
C THR A 80 -8.71 -7.65 -10.42
N ASP A 81 -8.21 -8.83 -10.06
CA ASP A 81 -8.50 -10.08 -10.74
C ASP A 81 -8.44 -11.27 -9.75
N ALA A 82 -9.07 -12.39 -10.10
CA ALA A 82 -9.08 -13.62 -9.32
C ALA A 82 -7.67 -14.23 -9.18
N SER A 83 -6.76 -13.88 -10.10
CA SER A 83 -5.34 -14.21 -10.08
C SER A 83 -4.59 -13.59 -8.89
N LYS A 84 -5.17 -12.61 -8.17
CA LYS A 84 -4.57 -11.87 -7.05
C LYS A 84 -3.22 -11.20 -7.37
N ASP A 85 -2.81 -11.13 -8.64
CA ASP A 85 -1.50 -10.62 -9.07
C ASP A 85 -1.37 -9.09 -9.01
N SER A 86 -2.50 -8.38 -8.93
CA SER A 86 -2.54 -6.93 -8.88
C SER A 86 -3.71 -6.43 -8.03
N VAL A 87 -3.49 -5.28 -7.40
CA VAL A 87 -4.43 -4.67 -6.48
C VAL A 87 -4.59 -3.19 -6.82
N TRP A 88 -5.83 -2.72 -6.82
CA TRP A 88 -6.17 -1.31 -6.85
C TRP A 88 -5.95 -0.69 -5.48
N VAL A 89 -5.19 0.39 -5.39
CA VAL A 89 -4.92 1.12 -4.14
C VAL A 89 -5.66 2.44 -4.17
N TYR A 90 -6.50 2.68 -3.17
CA TYR A 90 -7.24 3.93 -3.03
C TYR A 90 -6.49 4.87 -2.07
N TRP A 91 -5.83 5.92 -2.59
CA TRP A 91 -5.09 6.85 -1.70
C TRP A 91 -5.99 7.83 -0.95
N ARG A 92 -7.25 7.88 -1.34
CA ARG A 92 -8.35 8.58 -0.66
C ARG A 92 -9.51 7.63 -0.57
N SER A 93 -10.28 7.74 0.50
CA SER A 93 -11.49 6.94 0.65
C SER A 93 -12.52 7.31 -0.41
N LEU A 94 -13.42 6.40 -0.75
CA LEU A 94 -14.50 6.67 -1.71
C LEU A 94 -15.37 7.86 -1.26
N ALA A 95 -15.54 8.05 0.05
CA ALA A 95 -16.25 9.17 0.64
C ALA A 95 -15.55 10.51 0.34
N GLU A 96 -14.25 10.59 0.56
CA GLU A 96 -13.46 11.79 0.22
C GLU A 96 -13.50 12.08 -1.28
N TRP A 97 -13.47 11.04 -2.13
CA TRP A 97 -13.64 11.22 -3.57
C TRP A 97 -15.01 11.79 -3.93
N SER A 98 -16.08 11.31 -3.28
CA SER A 98 -17.45 11.80 -3.52
C SER A 98 -17.59 13.28 -3.15
N GLU A 99 -16.94 13.70 -2.06
CA GLU A 99 -16.96 15.09 -1.60
C GLU A 99 -16.24 16.02 -2.59
N ILE A 100 -15.07 15.62 -3.12
CA ILE A 100 -14.33 16.39 -4.13
C ILE A 100 -15.17 16.56 -5.41
N VAL A 101 -15.81 15.48 -5.86
CA VAL A 101 -16.66 15.52 -7.06
C VAL A 101 -17.88 16.41 -6.83
N TYR A 102 -18.47 16.33 -5.63
CA TYR A 102 -19.60 17.17 -5.24
C TYR A 102 -19.22 18.65 -5.19
N ASP A 103 -18.09 18.99 -4.56
CA ASP A 103 -17.54 20.35 -4.48
C ASP A 103 -17.21 20.92 -5.87
N TYR A 104 -16.65 20.09 -6.76
CA TYR A 104 -16.41 20.48 -8.14
C TYR A 104 -17.72 20.76 -8.89
N ALA A 105 -18.73 19.91 -8.73
CA ALA A 105 -20.02 20.08 -9.39
C ALA A 105 -20.80 21.30 -8.86
N SER A 106 -20.70 21.61 -7.57
CA SER A 106 -21.36 22.76 -6.96
C SER A 106 -20.69 24.09 -7.32
N THR A 107 -19.36 24.11 -7.48
CA THR A 107 -18.59 25.31 -7.85
C THR A 107 -18.68 25.64 -9.34
N ALA A 108 -19.03 24.66 -10.18
CA ALA A 108 -19.18 24.83 -11.63
C ALA A 108 -20.54 25.43 -12.06
N ILE A 109 -21.40 25.81 -11.11
CA ILE A 109 -22.68 26.51 -11.30
C ILE A 109 -22.55 27.93 -10.76
#